data_AF-A0A5M1DZM8-F1
#
_entry.id   AF-A0A5M1DZM8-F1
#
_cell.length_a   1.000
_cell.length_b   1.000
_cell.length_c   1.000
_cell.angle_alpha   90.00
_cell.angle_beta   90.00
_cell.angle_gamma   90.00
#
_symmetry.space_group_name_H-M   'P 1'
#
loop_
_entity.id
_entity.type
_entity.pdbx_description
1 polymer ?
#
loop_
_entity_poly.entity_id
_entity_poly.type
_entity_poly.pdbx_seq_one_letter_code
_entity_poly.pdbx_strand_id
1 'polypeptide(L)'
;MQNLDFTLTHFDEISSWLNSKEFKETYADINHPYPPLLNPAKLNDENYPLSYEKIPANLAWEMNLPLPRRYKVVFFMFGASAQSVWHFFTKSFGLNSIFIVDWWRQLYLSNFYSTINKDAAIFSSLFCRYKKQDFKRIYLASHLPFLILVRDPISRLKTMVNHGHYKRGTLDYTFHLNDDIDKVLDRRRFHNNSLYPNVEETMPYLIRISRKVNFSYTSTAKLCQKQVHYIDASEVNPDKVMESMRKYAKFFGKNLDEEKLLNLEIYLKEKKITELRHNIPLTLELGSIQIHLCLKNDKAELKDYTKEFSNQELETLNIIALKMSKEDFKALKKDEKLFNESQIYLNKFIEKLENLRKTYEKTYAKEEDVLAYLKSYKTEALMLKKILDKELTHIKANRPDIVNSWKYYKKFEKICEKFL
;
A
#
# COMPACT_ATOMS: atom_id res chain seq x y z
N MET A 1 -12.94 -33.06 10.26
CA MET A 1 -13.29 -34.33 9.58
C MET A 1 -12.63 -34.47 8.21
N GLN A 2 -12.50 -33.41 7.38
CA GLN A 2 -11.89 -33.50 6.04
C GLN A 2 -10.42 -34.01 5.99
N ASN A 3 -9.60 -33.75 7.01
CA ASN A 3 -8.20 -34.25 7.03
C ASN A 3 -8.06 -35.74 7.36
N LEU A 4 -9.05 -36.36 8.00
CA LEU A 4 -8.90 -37.76 8.44
C LEU A 4 -8.90 -38.71 7.25
N ASP A 5 -9.83 -38.52 6.32
CA ASP A 5 -9.93 -39.34 5.12
C ASP A 5 -8.68 -39.21 4.24
N PHE A 6 -8.17 -37.98 4.07
CA PHE A 6 -6.90 -37.74 3.36
C PHE A 6 -5.72 -38.44 4.07
N THR A 7 -5.64 -38.30 5.40
CA THR A 7 -4.54 -38.90 6.17
C THR A 7 -4.55 -40.42 6.10
N LEU A 8 -5.73 -41.04 6.16
CA LEU A 8 -5.88 -42.49 6.03
C LEU A 8 -5.53 -42.98 4.62
N THR A 9 -5.98 -42.25 3.59
CA THR A 9 -5.70 -42.58 2.18
C THR A 9 -4.21 -42.51 1.85
N HIS A 10 -3.47 -41.59 2.48
CA HIS A 10 -2.04 -41.36 2.23
C HIS A 10 -1.16 -41.68 3.44
N PHE A 11 -1.59 -42.62 4.28
CA PHE A 11 -0.94 -42.93 5.55
C PHE A 11 0.54 -43.29 5.40
N ASP A 12 0.88 -44.14 4.42
CA ASP A 12 2.26 -44.59 4.24
C ASP A 12 3.21 -43.45 3.87
N GLU A 13 2.79 -42.56 2.95
CA GLU A 13 3.60 -41.40 2.53
C GLU A 13 3.77 -40.40 3.69
N ILE A 14 2.69 -40.11 4.42
CA ILE A 14 2.71 -39.21 5.59
C ILE A 14 3.60 -39.81 6.69
N SER A 15 3.37 -41.08 7.05
CA SER A 15 4.13 -41.78 8.08
C SER A 15 5.62 -41.85 7.73
N SER A 16 5.96 -42.16 6.47
CA SER A 16 7.34 -42.14 6.00
C SER A 16 7.99 -40.76 6.14
N TRP A 17 7.27 -39.69 5.82
CA TRP A 17 7.78 -38.31 5.97
C TRP A 17 7.98 -37.93 7.44
N LEU A 18 6.97 -38.13 8.29
CA LEU A 18 7.02 -37.73 9.70
C LEU A 18 8.08 -38.51 10.50
N ASN A 19 8.42 -39.73 10.07
CA ASN A 19 9.49 -40.53 10.68
C ASN A 19 10.88 -40.26 10.08
N SER A 20 10.96 -39.47 9.00
CA SER A 20 12.23 -39.17 8.35
C SER A 20 13.16 -38.32 9.22
N LYS A 21 14.47 -38.50 9.00
CA LYS A 21 15.50 -37.67 9.65
C LYS A 21 15.32 -36.19 9.31
N GLU A 22 15.03 -35.88 8.05
CA GLU A 22 14.82 -34.51 7.56
C GLU A 22 13.67 -33.82 8.29
N PHE A 23 12.53 -34.50 8.48
CA PHE A 23 11.40 -33.92 9.22
C PHE A 23 11.76 -33.63 10.68
N LYS A 24 12.44 -34.57 11.34
CA LYS A 24 12.85 -34.41 12.74
C LYS A 24 13.75 -33.20 12.93
N GLU A 25 14.83 -33.12 12.15
CA GLU A 25 15.82 -32.04 12.26
C GLU A 25 15.23 -30.68 11.85
N THR A 26 14.38 -30.64 10.81
CA THR A 26 13.88 -29.37 10.26
C THR A 26 12.66 -28.83 11.00
N TYR A 27 11.84 -29.71 11.59
CA TYR A 27 10.55 -29.32 12.17
C TYR A 27 10.36 -29.77 13.62
N ALA A 28 10.62 -31.04 13.95
CA ALA A 28 10.32 -31.57 15.28
C ALA A 28 11.29 -31.05 16.34
N ASP A 29 12.59 -31.15 16.10
CA ASP A 29 13.65 -30.86 17.08
C ASP A 29 13.68 -29.37 17.45
N ILE A 30 13.29 -28.50 16.52
CA ILE A 30 13.19 -27.05 16.75
C ILE A 30 11.77 -26.60 17.17
N ASN A 31 10.85 -27.53 17.41
CA ASN A 31 9.45 -27.26 17.72
C ASN A 31 8.80 -26.24 16.76
N HIS A 32 8.98 -26.46 15.45
CA HIS A 32 8.44 -25.57 14.43
C HIS A 32 6.91 -25.46 14.58
N PRO A 33 6.32 -24.26 14.63
CA PRO A 33 4.91 -24.08 15.00
C PRO A 33 3.92 -24.61 13.97
N TYR A 34 4.37 -24.83 12.73
CA TYR A 34 3.54 -25.28 11.60
C TYR A 34 4.27 -26.35 10.79
N PRO A 35 4.48 -27.57 11.33
CA PRO A 35 5.14 -28.64 10.60
C PRO A 35 4.25 -29.13 9.44
N PRO A 36 4.80 -29.33 8.23
CA PRO A 36 4.02 -29.79 7.08
C PRO A 36 3.74 -31.30 7.17
N LEU A 37 2.53 -31.71 6.81
CA LEU A 37 2.12 -33.13 6.85
C LEU A 37 2.72 -33.96 5.69
N LEU A 38 3.17 -33.29 4.62
CA LEU A 38 3.81 -33.91 3.46
C LEU A 38 5.20 -33.31 3.24
N ASN A 39 6.10 -34.07 2.60
CA ASN A 39 7.45 -33.62 2.29
C ASN A 39 7.44 -32.42 1.31
N PRO A 40 7.85 -31.21 1.72
CA PRO A 40 7.85 -30.02 0.87
C PRO A 40 8.69 -30.11 -0.41
N ALA A 41 9.72 -30.96 -0.42
CA ALA A 41 10.61 -31.13 -1.57
C ALA A 41 9.88 -31.72 -2.79
N LYS A 42 8.85 -32.55 -2.55
CA LYS A 42 8.10 -33.24 -3.61
C LYS A 42 6.91 -32.42 -4.16
N LEU A 43 6.38 -31.49 -3.35
CA LEU A 43 5.08 -30.83 -3.64
C LEU A 43 5.06 -29.98 -4.91
N ASN A 44 6.22 -29.53 -5.39
CA ASN A 44 6.33 -28.69 -6.58
C ASN A 44 6.48 -29.50 -7.87
N ASP A 45 6.72 -30.82 -7.78
CA ASP A 45 6.80 -31.71 -8.94
C ASP A 45 5.38 -32.03 -9.42
N GLU A 46 5.05 -31.62 -10.64
CA GLU A 46 3.73 -31.81 -11.26
C GLU A 46 3.40 -33.31 -11.43
N ASN A 47 4.41 -34.17 -11.54
CA ASN A 47 4.24 -35.62 -11.63
C ASN A 47 3.93 -36.27 -10.27
N TYR A 48 4.31 -35.64 -9.16
CA TYR A 48 4.02 -36.16 -7.83
C TYR A 48 2.49 -36.22 -7.60
N PRO A 49 1.90 -37.36 -7.18
CA PRO A 49 0.44 -37.49 -7.03
C PRO A 49 -0.17 -36.52 -6.02
N LEU A 50 0.63 -36.05 -5.07
CA LEU A 50 0.26 -35.11 -4.01
C LEU A 50 0.91 -33.74 -4.21
N SER A 51 1.07 -33.31 -5.47
CA SER A 51 1.60 -32.00 -5.82
C SER A 51 0.61 -30.87 -5.56
N TYR A 52 1.08 -29.61 -5.56
CA TYR A 52 0.22 -28.43 -5.46
C TYR A 52 -0.83 -28.32 -6.58
N GLU A 53 -0.62 -28.98 -7.73
CA GLU A 53 -1.60 -29.00 -8.82
C GLU A 53 -2.79 -29.92 -8.55
N LYS A 54 -2.57 -30.95 -7.73
CA LYS A 54 -3.55 -32.02 -7.47
C LYS A 54 -4.23 -31.85 -6.11
N ILE A 55 -3.62 -31.14 -5.17
CA ILE A 55 -4.18 -30.90 -3.83
C ILE A 55 -4.98 -29.59 -3.80
N PRO A 56 -6.24 -29.62 -3.29
CA PRO A 56 -7.01 -28.41 -3.04
C PRO A 56 -6.32 -27.44 -2.08
N ALA A 57 -6.39 -26.14 -2.36
CA ALA A 57 -5.70 -25.11 -1.58
C ALA A 57 -6.10 -25.05 -0.08
N ASN A 58 -7.36 -25.38 0.25
CA ASN A 58 -7.82 -25.51 1.63
C ASN A 58 -7.14 -26.67 2.35
N LEU A 59 -7.01 -27.81 1.69
CA LEU A 59 -6.36 -28.98 2.26
C LEU A 59 -4.85 -28.73 2.45
N ALA A 60 -4.20 -28.11 1.45
CA ALA A 60 -2.81 -27.68 1.57
C ALA A 60 -2.57 -26.74 2.77
N TRP A 61 -3.50 -25.81 3.02
CA TRP A 61 -3.43 -24.92 4.18
C TRP A 61 -3.58 -25.65 5.51
N GLU A 62 -4.53 -26.57 5.61
CA GLU A 62 -4.78 -27.35 6.82
C GLU A 62 -3.60 -28.25 7.17
N MET A 63 -2.93 -28.80 6.15
CA MET A 63 -1.72 -29.61 6.27
C MET A 63 -0.42 -28.81 6.48
N ASN A 64 -0.52 -27.49 6.69
CA ASN A 64 0.61 -26.57 6.85
C ASN A 64 1.64 -26.68 5.70
N LEU A 65 1.19 -26.92 4.47
CA LEU A 65 2.12 -26.98 3.34
C LEU A 65 2.70 -25.59 3.08
N PRO A 66 4.01 -25.46 2.80
CA PRO A 66 4.63 -24.16 2.56
C PRO A 66 4.08 -23.49 1.29
N LEU A 67 4.39 -22.21 1.10
CA LEU A 67 4.13 -21.52 -0.16
C LEU A 67 4.81 -22.29 -1.32
N PRO A 68 4.18 -22.47 -2.49
CA PRO A 68 4.83 -23.12 -3.62
C PRO A 68 6.11 -22.40 -4.06
N ARG A 69 7.09 -23.13 -4.58
CA ARG A 69 8.36 -22.60 -5.13
C ARG A 69 8.16 -22.04 -6.55
N ARG A 70 7.10 -21.25 -6.71
CA ARG A 70 6.70 -20.55 -7.94
C ARG A 70 6.96 -19.04 -7.85
N TYR A 71 7.55 -18.59 -6.74
CA TYR A 71 7.85 -17.19 -6.43
C TYR A 71 9.35 -16.98 -6.25
N LYS A 72 9.89 -15.85 -6.72
CA LYS A 72 11.30 -15.47 -6.44
C LYS A 72 11.46 -14.81 -5.07
N VAL A 73 10.47 -14.04 -4.63
CA VAL A 73 10.52 -13.29 -3.36
C VAL A 73 9.14 -13.15 -2.71
N VAL A 74 9.13 -12.98 -1.40
CA VAL A 74 7.94 -12.57 -0.65
C VAL A 74 8.04 -11.08 -0.33
N PHE A 75 7.09 -10.28 -0.81
CA PHE A 75 7.11 -8.82 -0.65
C PHE A 75 6.13 -8.34 0.42
N PHE A 76 6.66 -7.86 1.54
CA PHE A 76 5.90 -7.30 2.66
C PHE A 76 5.71 -5.79 2.51
N MET A 77 4.45 -5.37 2.44
CA MET A 77 4.06 -3.97 2.24
C MET A 77 3.20 -3.48 3.40
N PHE A 78 3.77 -2.62 4.24
CA PHE A 78 3.05 -2.05 5.38
C PHE A 78 2.38 -0.72 5.01
N GLY A 79 1.14 -0.54 5.48
CA GLY A 79 0.32 0.64 5.23
C GLY A 79 1.03 1.94 5.64
N ALA A 80 0.70 3.03 4.94
CA ALA A 80 1.37 4.33 5.08
C ALA A 80 2.89 4.33 4.76
N SER A 81 3.40 3.33 4.00
CA SER A 81 4.82 3.22 3.62
C SER A 81 5.05 3.27 2.11
N ALA A 82 4.29 4.09 1.37
CA ALA A 82 4.35 4.15 -0.10
C ALA A 82 3.99 2.81 -0.79
N GLN A 83 2.85 2.23 -0.41
CA GLN A 83 2.37 0.98 -1.00
C GLN A 83 2.14 1.06 -2.53
N SER A 84 2.17 2.23 -3.16
CA SER A 84 2.13 2.36 -4.62
C SER A 84 3.39 1.84 -5.33
N VAL A 85 4.49 1.54 -4.62
CA VAL A 85 5.75 1.07 -5.21
C VAL A 85 5.60 -0.19 -6.08
N TRP A 86 4.67 -1.10 -5.74
CA TRP A 86 4.43 -2.29 -6.56
C TRP A 86 3.94 -1.93 -7.97
N HIS A 87 3.17 -0.85 -8.11
CA HIS A 87 2.67 -0.39 -9.39
C HIS A 87 3.79 0.21 -10.23
N PHE A 88 4.76 0.87 -9.59
CA PHE A 88 5.94 1.40 -10.26
C PHE A 88 6.77 0.26 -10.84
N PHE A 89 6.99 -0.81 -10.07
CA PHE A 89 7.67 -2.01 -10.56
C PHE A 89 6.94 -2.67 -11.73
N THR A 90 5.61 -2.75 -11.65
CA THR A 90 4.77 -3.33 -12.70
C THR A 90 4.86 -2.52 -14.00
N LYS A 91 4.71 -1.18 -13.92
CA LYS A 91 4.74 -0.30 -15.09
C LYS A 91 6.12 -0.23 -15.72
N SER A 92 7.18 -0.10 -14.92
CA SER A 92 8.54 0.06 -15.42
C SER A 92 9.05 -1.21 -16.10
N PHE A 93 9.01 -2.37 -15.42
CA PHE A 93 9.68 -3.58 -15.89
C PHE A 93 8.81 -4.85 -15.85
N GLY A 94 7.50 -4.72 -15.72
CA GLY A 94 6.59 -5.86 -15.82
C GLY A 94 6.77 -6.87 -14.67
N LEU A 95 6.85 -6.38 -13.44
CA LEU A 95 6.84 -7.25 -12.25
C LEU A 95 5.54 -8.07 -12.22
N ASN A 96 5.66 -9.39 -12.36
CA ASN A 96 4.53 -10.31 -12.28
C ASN A 96 4.34 -10.72 -10.83
N SER A 97 3.33 -10.18 -10.15
CA SER A 97 3.11 -10.42 -8.73
C SER A 97 1.67 -10.82 -8.45
N ILE A 98 1.44 -11.42 -7.29
CA ILE A 98 0.09 -11.77 -6.84
C ILE A 98 -0.11 -11.35 -5.39
N PHE A 99 -1.26 -10.73 -5.11
CA PHE A 99 -1.68 -10.43 -3.74
C PHE A 99 -2.27 -11.70 -3.15
N ILE A 100 -1.57 -12.27 -2.17
CA ILE A 100 -2.04 -13.47 -1.46
C ILE A 100 -2.92 -13.11 -0.25
N VAL A 101 -3.00 -11.83 0.08
CA VAL A 101 -3.83 -11.28 1.14
C VAL A 101 -4.60 -10.09 0.60
N ASP A 102 -5.87 -9.99 0.96
CA ASP A 102 -6.68 -8.83 0.62
C ASP A 102 -6.33 -7.63 1.53
N TRP A 103 -6.97 -6.50 1.25
CA TRP A 103 -6.93 -5.31 2.10
C TRP A 103 -7.37 -5.63 3.54
N TRP A 104 -8.27 -6.61 3.68
CA TRP A 104 -8.74 -7.13 4.96
C TRP A 104 -7.85 -8.26 5.56
N ARG A 105 -6.62 -8.43 5.08
CA ARG A 105 -5.67 -9.53 5.38
C ARG A 105 -6.27 -10.93 5.39
N GLN A 106 -7.43 -11.14 4.80
CA GLN A 106 -7.97 -12.44 4.49
C GLN A 106 -7.05 -13.08 3.46
N LEU A 107 -6.68 -14.32 3.74
CA LEU A 107 -5.78 -15.07 2.88
C LEU A 107 -6.57 -15.58 1.68
N TYR A 108 -6.11 -15.25 0.48
CA TYR A 108 -6.59 -15.88 -0.74
C TYR A 108 -5.84 -17.19 -0.90
N LEU A 109 -6.40 -18.30 -0.42
CA LEU A 109 -5.75 -19.61 -0.48
C LEU A 109 -5.41 -20.03 -1.91
N SER A 110 -6.28 -19.74 -2.87
CA SER A 110 -6.03 -19.94 -4.30
C SER A 110 -4.79 -19.18 -4.80
N ASN A 111 -4.59 -17.95 -4.34
CA ASN A 111 -3.41 -17.17 -4.69
C ASN A 111 -2.17 -17.66 -3.94
N PHE A 112 -2.32 -18.05 -2.66
CA PHE A 112 -1.22 -18.57 -1.85
C PHE A 112 -0.65 -19.85 -2.50
N TYR A 113 -1.50 -20.81 -2.83
CA TYR A 113 -1.10 -22.08 -3.46
C TYR A 113 -1.15 -22.06 -4.99
N SER A 114 -1.07 -20.88 -5.62
CA SER A 114 -0.99 -20.76 -7.08
C SER A 114 0.22 -21.51 -7.63
N THR A 115 0.00 -22.29 -8.68
CA THR A 115 1.03 -23.04 -9.41
C THR A 115 1.66 -22.24 -10.55
N ILE A 116 1.09 -21.06 -10.86
CA ILE A 116 1.61 -20.14 -11.86
C ILE A 116 2.87 -19.44 -11.33
N ASN A 117 3.94 -19.44 -12.13
CA ASN A 117 5.16 -18.71 -11.82
C ASN A 117 4.93 -17.20 -11.73
N LYS A 118 5.42 -16.59 -10.64
CA LYS A 118 5.36 -15.16 -10.34
C LYS A 118 6.72 -14.68 -9.83
N ASP A 119 7.03 -13.40 -10.02
CA ASP A 119 8.20 -12.79 -9.42
C ASP A 119 8.01 -12.62 -7.90
N ALA A 120 6.84 -12.17 -7.44
CA ALA A 120 6.60 -11.86 -6.04
C ALA A 120 5.22 -12.30 -5.50
N ALA A 121 5.21 -12.86 -4.29
CA ALA A 121 4.00 -13.01 -3.48
C ALA A 121 3.86 -11.79 -2.54
N ILE A 122 2.80 -11.01 -2.68
CA ILE A 122 2.62 -9.75 -1.95
C ILE A 122 1.79 -9.97 -0.68
N PHE A 123 2.39 -9.61 0.45
CA PHE A 123 1.78 -9.54 1.77
C PHE A 123 1.53 -8.08 2.14
N SER A 124 0.35 -7.56 1.81
CA SER A 124 -0.07 -6.20 2.18
C SER A 124 -0.72 -6.16 3.56
N SER A 125 -0.47 -5.10 4.33
CA SER A 125 -1.12 -4.87 5.63
C SER A 125 -1.54 -3.41 5.78
N LEU A 126 -2.83 -3.15 6.02
CA LEU A 126 -3.33 -1.81 6.37
C LEU A 126 -2.92 -1.37 7.78
N PHE A 127 -2.73 -0.06 7.97
CA PHE A 127 -2.30 0.52 9.26
C PHE A 127 -3.38 0.49 10.36
N CYS A 128 -4.66 0.32 10.00
CA CYS A 128 -5.81 0.51 10.89
C CYS A 128 -6.27 -0.75 11.67
N ARG A 129 -5.44 -1.80 11.79
CA ARG A 129 -5.92 -3.12 12.22
C ARG A 129 -5.73 -3.45 13.69
N TYR A 130 -6.79 -4.00 14.29
CA TYR A 130 -6.86 -4.41 15.70
C TYR A 130 -6.45 -5.87 15.97
N LYS A 131 -6.45 -6.75 14.96
CA LYS A 131 -6.08 -8.18 15.12
C LYS A 131 -4.56 -8.36 15.11
N LYS A 132 -4.04 -9.19 16.03
CA LYS A 132 -2.62 -9.58 16.09
C LYS A 132 -2.18 -10.19 14.75
N GLN A 133 -0.88 -10.15 14.47
CA GLN A 133 -0.33 -10.77 13.26
C GLN A 133 -0.54 -12.28 13.31
N ASP A 134 -1.21 -12.83 12.30
CA ASP A 134 -1.12 -14.26 12.03
C ASP A 134 0.23 -14.52 11.34
N PHE A 135 1.09 -15.25 12.05
CA PHE A 135 2.42 -15.60 11.58
C PHE A 135 2.44 -16.90 10.77
N LYS A 136 1.38 -17.73 10.78
CA LYS A 136 1.35 -19.01 10.03
C LYS A 136 1.76 -18.82 8.59
N ARG A 137 1.10 -17.90 7.90
CA ARG A 137 1.41 -17.57 6.49
C ARG A 137 2.84 -17.05 6.25
N ILE A 138 3.48 -16.43 7.24
CA ILE A 138 4.86 -15.96 7.13
C ILE A 138 5.82 -17.14 7.31
N TYR A 139 5.57 -18.01 8.31
CA TYR A 139 6.31 -19.25 8.49
C TYR A 139 6.23 -20.13 7.25
N LEU A 140 5.04 -20.30 6.66
CA LEU A 140 4.88 -21.10 5.45
C LEU A 140 5.60 -20.50 4.23
N ALA A 141 5.96 -19.22 4.26
CA ALA A 141 6.70 -18.55 3.20
C ALA A 141 8.20 -18.39 3.52
N SER A 142 8.68 -18.82 4.70
CA SER A 142 10.03 -18.54 5.23
C SER A 142 11.18 -19.02 4.35
N HIS A 143 10.96 -20.05 3.56
CA HIS A 143 11.95 -20.67 2.68
C HIS A 143 12.31 -19.82 1.45
N LEU A 144 11.61 -18.69 1.23
CA LEU A 144 11.91 -17.72 0.18
C LEU A 144 12.59 -16.47 0.73
N PRO A 145 13.37 -15.74 -0.10
CA PRO A 145 13.86 -14.42 0.26
C PRO A 145 12.70 -13.46 0.57
N PHE A 146 12.92 -12.56 1.53
CA PHE A 146 11.95 -11.55 1.93
C PHE A 146 12.37 -10.17 1.43
N LEU A 147 11.42 -9.40 0.91
CA LEU A 147 11.55 -7.99 0.58
C LEU A 147 10.60 -7.21 1.49
N ILE A 148 11.12 -6.25 2.26
CA ILE A 148 10.33 -5.56 3.28
C ILE A 148 10.36 -4.05 3.01
N LEU A 149 9.18 -3.48 2.75
CA LEU A 149 8.99 -2.04 2.60
C LEU A 149 8.95 -1.36 3.96
N VAL A 150 9.90 -0.45 4.19
CA VAL A 150 10.09 0.28 5.44
C VAL A 150 10.02 1.79 5.20
N ARG A 151 9.82 2.55 6.27
CA ARG A 151 9.75 4.02 6.23
C ARG A 151 9.95 4.56 7.64
N ASP A 152 10.46 5.79 7.74
CA ASP A 152 10.54 6.55 8.99
C ASP A 152 9.21 6.44 9.77
N PRO A 153 9.23 5.85 10.99
CA PRO A 153 8.02 5.58 11.77
C PRO A 153 7.22 6.85 12.10
N ILE A 154 7.86 8.01 12.25
CA ILE A 154 7.18 9.27 12.53
C ILE A 154 6.48 9.78 11.27
N SER A 155 7.15 9.72 10.11
CA SER A 155 6.50 10.05 8.83
C SER A 155 5.33 9.11 8.50
N ARG A 156 5.40 7.83 8.91
CA ARG A 156 4.26 6.90 8.81
C ARG A 156 3.08 7.34 9.67
N LEU A 157 3.32 7.70 10.94
CA LEU A 157 2.27 8.21 11.84
C LEU A 157 1.65 9.50 11.32
N LYS A 158 2.47 10.47 10.88
CA LYS A 158 2.00 11.70 10.21
C LYS A 158 1.07 11.39 9.05
N THR A 159 1.47 10.47 8.18
CA THR A 159 0.66 10.07 7.02
C THR A 159 -0.72 9.55 7.46
N MET A 160 -0.79 8.84 8.58
CA MET A 160 -2.03 8.31 9.12
C MET A 160 -2.92 9.36 9.77
N VAL A 161 -2.34 10.36 10.44
CA VAL A 161 -3.09 11.54 10.90
C VAL A 161 -3.78 12.23 9.71
N ASN A 162 -3.10 12.34 8.57
CA ASN A 162 -3.62 13.03 7.37
C ASN A 162 -4.42 12.13 6.41
N HIS A 163 -4.59 10.83 6.66
CA HIS A 163 -5.10 9.90 5.64
C HIS A 163 -6.54 10.23 5.20
N GLY A 164 -7.42 10.56 6.15
CA GLY A 164 -8.84 10.84 5.91
C GLY A 164 -9.62 9.67 5.29
N HIS A 165 -10.92 9.90 5.07
CA HIS A 165 -11.88 9.03 4.40
C HIS A 165 -13.02 9.83 3.77
N TYR A 166 -13.80 9.18 2.90
CA TYR A 166 -15.01 9.79 2.34
C TYR A 166 -16.06 10.05 3.42
N LYS A 167 -16.71 11.21 3.35
CA LYS A 167 -17.91 11.51 4.13
C LYS A 167 -18.99 10.50 3.77
N ARG A 168 -19.76 10.04 4.77
CA ARG A 168 -20.87 9.10 4.52
C ARG A 168 -21.90 9.78 3.61
N GLY A 169 -22.35 9.06 2.57
CA GLY A 169 -23.34 9.55 1.62
C GLY A 169 -22.77 10.32 0.42
N THR A 170 -21.45 10.46 0.28
CA THR A 170 -20.82 11.19 -0.84
C THR A 170 -20.10 10.24 -1.80
N LEU A 171 -20.73 9.13 -2.16
CA LEU A 171 -20.22 8.20 -3.18
C LEU A 171 -20.80 8.47 -4.57
N ASP A 172 -21.73 9.41 -4.68
CA ASP A 172 -22.12 9.99 -5.97
C ASP A 172 -21.03 10.95 -6.43
N TYR A 173 -20.44 10.69 -7.59
CA TYR A 173 -19.37 11.48 -8.19
C TYR A 173 -19.86 12.46 -9.25
N THR A 174 -21.18 12.57 -9.43
CA THR A 174 -21.81 13.49 -10.37
C THR A 174 -22.25 14.77 -9.66
N PHE A 175 -22.30 15.87 -10.40
CA PHE A 175 -22.91 17.13 -10.00
C PHE A 175 -23.42 17.86 -11.25
N HIS A 176 -24.27 18.85 -11.04
CA HIS A 176 -24.98 19.57 -12.09
C HIS A 176 -24.71 21.08 -12.01
N LEU A 177 -25.08 21.80 -13.07
CA LEU A 177 -25.11 23.25 -13.01
C LEU A 177 -26.06 23.70 -11.90
N ASN A 178 -25.66 24.75 -11.19
CA ASN A 178 -26.37 25.34 -10.05
C ASN A 178 -26.35 24.53 -8.75
N ASP A 179 -25.73 23.34 -8.73
CA ASP A 179 -25.47 22.65 -7.46
C ASP A 179 -24.62 23.54 -6.55
N ASP A 180 -24.88 23.47 -5.25
CA ASP A 180 -24.08 24.17 -4.24
C ASP A 180 -22.67 23.55 -4.18
N ILE A 181 -21.70 24.28 -4.73
CA ILE A 181 -20.31 23.85 -4.84
C ILE A 181 -19.72 23.44 -3.48
N ASP A 182 -20.07 24.13 -2.39
CA ASP A 182 -19.55 23.80 -1.06
C ASP A 182 -20.07 22.43 -0.60
N LYS A 183 -21.33 22.10 -0.90
CA LYS A 183 -21.91 20.78 -0.62
C LYS A 183 -21.30 19.69 -1.51
N VAL A 184 -21.08 20.00 -2.79
CA VAL A 184 -20.43 19.06 -3.73
C VAL A 184 -19.01 18.74 -3.26
N LEU A 185 -18.25 19.73 -2.79
CA LEU A 185 -16.87 19.57 -2.32
C LEU A 185 -16.76 19.01 -0.89
N ASP A 186 -17.83 19.05 -0.08
CA ASP A 186 -17.87 18.51 1.29
C ASP A 186 -17.90 16.97 1.33
N ARG A 187 -16.79 16.36 0.92
CA ARG A 187 -16.67 14.90 0.69
C ARG A 187 -15.67 14.19 1.58
N ARG A 188 -14.87 14.92 2.35
CA ARG A 188 -13.76 14.35 3.12
C ARG A 188 -13.94 14.54 4.61
N ARG A 189 -13.65 13.50 5.37
CA ARG A 189 -13.54 13.53 6.82
C ARG A 189 -12.21 12.95 7.27
N PHE A 190 -11.79 13.32 8.47
CA PHE A 190 -10.62 12.76 9.14
C PHE A 190 -11.07 11.97 10.37
N HIS A 191 -10.12 11.59 11.22
CA HIS A 191 -10.41 10.86 12.45
C HIS A 191 -11.56 11.52 13.23
N ASN A 192 -12.42 10.72 13.86
CA ASN A 192 -13.63 11.20 14.55
C ASN A 192 -14.63 11.99 13.69
N ASN A 193 -14.60 11.80 12.36
CA ASN A 193 -15.42 12.57 11.42
C ASN A 193 -15.17 14.08 11.48
N SER A 194 -13.96 14.52 11.84
CA SER A 194 -13.58 15.93 11.78
C SER A 194 -13.42 16.41 10.33
N LEU A 195 -13.52 17.73 10.13
CA LEU A 195 -13.26 18.36 8.82
C LEU A 195 -11.77 18.41 8.47
N TYR A 196 -10.91 18.48 9.49
CA TYR A 196 -9.46 18.63 9.37
C TYR A 196 -8.73 17.61 10.26
N PRO A 197 -7.50 17.23 9.91
CA PRO A 197 -6.72 16.33 10.75
C PRO A 197 -6.42 16.97 12.11
N ASN A 198 -6.49 16.17 13.17
CA ASN A 198 -6.16 16.59 14.54
C ASN A 198 -5.15 15.59 15.13
N VAL A 199 -3.94 16.05 15.44
CA VAL A 199 -2.87 15.21 15.99
C VAL A 199 -3.24 14.70 17.38
N GLU A 200 -3.69 15.58 18.27
CA GLU A 200 -3.99 15.24 19.67
C GLU A 200 -5.11 14.20 19.78
N GLU A 201 -6.16 14.31 18.96
CA GLU A 201 -7.25 13.33 18.94
C GLU A 201 -6.85 12.01 18.27
N THR A 202 -6.02 12.06 17.22
CA THR A 202 -5.73 10.88 16.39
C THR A 202 -4.60 10.02 16.95
N MET A 203 -3.57 10.64 17.54
CA MET A 203 -2.37 9.94 17.99
C MET A 203 -2.62 8.87 19.06
N PRO A 204 -3.47 9.08 20.09
CA PRO A 204 -3.78 8.03 21.07
C PRO A 204 -4.26 6.74 20.38
N TYR A 205 -5.12 6.88 19.37
CA TYR A 205 -5.60 5.77 18.56
C TYR A 205 -4.45 5.11 17.78
N LEU A 206 -3.62 5.89 17.08
CA LEU A 206 -2.51 5.37 16.27
C LEU A 206 -1.46 4.64 17.10
N ILE A 207 -1.12 5.14 18.28
CA ILE A 207 -0.17 4.50 19.19
C ILE A 207 -0.74 3.17 19.71
N ARG A 208 -2.02 3.16 20.09
CA ARG A 208 -2.72 1.93 20.54
C ARG A 208 -2.68 0.82 19.48
N ILE A 209 -2.95 1.14 18.21
CA ILE A 209 -2.93 0.15 17.12
C ILE A 209 -1.52 -0.20 16.66
N SER A 210 -0.52 0.66 16.89
CA SER A 210 0.88 0.39 16.55
C SER A 210 1.44 -0.84 17.27
N ARG A 211 0.88 -1.21 18.43
CA ARG A 211 1.18 -2.47 19.16
C ARG A 211 0.82 -3.74 18.40
N LYS A 212 0.10 -3.65 17.28
CA LYS A 212 -0.37 -4.80 16.50
C LYS A 212 0.64 -5.11 15.38
N VAL A 213 0.31 -4.77 14.14
CA VAL A 213 1.04 -5.24 12.95
C VAL A 213 1.77 -4.14 12.20
N ASN A 214 1.60 -2.90 12.64
CA ASN A 214 2.02 -1.73 11.86
C ASN A 214 3.52 -1.68 11.66
N PHE A 215 4.29 -2.16 12.65
CA PHE A 215 5.74 -2.14 12.63
C PHE A 215 6.35 -3.53 12.72
N SER A 216 5.68 -4.62 12.34
CA SER A 216 6.24 -5.98 12.52
C SER A 216 7.42 -6.31 11.58
N TYR A 217 8.48 -5.49 11.53
CA TYR A 217 9.62 -5.66 10.65
C TYR A 217 10.59 -6.72 11.17
N THR A 218 11.20 -6.55 12.35
CA THR A 218 12.06 -7.58 12.96
C THR A 218 11.29 -8.88 13.15
N SER A 219 10.04 -8.80 13.63
CA SER A 219 9.21 -9.99 13.84
C SER A 219 8.92 -10.76 12.54
N THR A 220 8.93 -10.10 11.38
CA THR A 220 8.80 -10.77 10.06
C THR A 220 10.16 -11.24 9.56
N ALA A 221 11.19 -10.38 9.63
CA ALA A 221 12.52 -10.66 9.11
C ALA A 221 13.17 -11.89 9.75
N LYS A 222 13.03 -12.05 11.07
CA LYS A 222 13.60 -13.20 11.82
C LYS A 222 13.00 -14.56 11.41
N LEU A 223 11.85 -14.57 10.74
CA LEU A 223 11.24 -15.80 10.25
C LEU A 223 11.79 -16.24 8.90
N CYS A 224 12.51 -15.38 8.17
CA CYS A 224 13.10 -15.74 6.89
C CYS A 224 14.27 -16.73 7.09
N GLN A 225 14.27 -17.82 6.33
CA GLN A 225 15.35 -18.81 6.29
C GLN A 225 16.35 -18.54 5.14
N LYS A 226 16.13 -17.46 4.39
CA LYS A 226 16.96 -16.98 3.28
C LYS A 226 17.40 -15.54 3.55
N GLN A 227 17.58 -14.75 2.50
CA GLN A 227 18.00 -13.36 2.60
C GLN A 227 16.81 -12.42 2.83
N VAL A 228 17.01 -11.43 3.70
CA VAL A 228 16.06 -10.32 3.91
C VAL A 228 16.61 -9.05 3.25
N HIS A 229 15.80 -8.45 2.38
CA HIS A 229 16.06 -7.19 1.71
C HIS A 229 15.09 -6.11 2.21
N TYR A 230 15.57 -4.87 2.25
CA TYR A 230 14.79 -3.71 2.66
C TYR A 230 14.70 -2.69 1.54
N ILE A 231 13.51 -2.12 1.37
CA ILE A 231 13.25 -0.95 0.52
C ILE A 231 12.80 0.17 1.43
N ASP A 232 13.53 1.28 1.45
CA ASP A 232 13.03 2.47 2.12
C ASP A 232 12.03 3.21 1.22
N ALA A 233 10.91 3.66 1.77
CA ALA A 233 9.89 4.38 1.02
C ALA A 233 10.42 5.69 0.38
N SER A 234 11.53 6.26 0.87
CA SER A 234 12.16 7.41 0.22
C SER A 234 12.84 7.07 -1.12
N GLU A 235 13.11 5.79 -1.40
CA GLU A 235 13.68 5.35 -2.69
C GLU A 235 12.72 5.60 -3.86
N VAL A 236 11.41 5.77 -3.60
CA VAL A 236 10.41 6.13 -4.61
C VAL A 236 10.03 7.60 -4.58
N ASN A 237 10.80 8.45 -3.89
CA ASN A 237 10.63 9.90 -4.00
C ASN A 237 10.99 10.38 -5.42
N PRO A 238 10.43 11.53 -5.87
CA PRO A 238 10.61 12.02 -7.23
C PRO A 238 12.09 12.18 -7.66
N ASP A 239 12.98 12.51 -6.73
CA ASP A 239 14.42 12.68 -6.97
C ASP A 239 15.18 11.35 -7.16
N LYS A 240 14.63 10.22 -6.71
CA LYS A 240 15.31 8.90 -6.68
C LYS A 240 14.63 7.82 -7.51
N VAL A 241 13.34 7.99 -7.81
CA VAL A 241 12.48 6.92 -8.34
C VAL A 241 13.04 6.29 -9.62
N MET A 242 13.65 7.08 -10.50
CA MET A 242 14.23 6.59 -11.77
C MET A 242 15.41 5.63 -11.53
N GLU A 243 16.36 6.02 -10.68
CA GLU A 243 17.49 5.16 -10.30
C GLU A 243 17.00 3.90 -9.57
N SER A 244 16.02 4.06 -8.68
CA SER A 244 15.39 2.95 -7.98
C SER A 244 14.75 1.94 -8.95
N MET A 245 14.06 2.39 -10.00
CA MET A 245 13.52 1.46 -11.00
C MET A 245 14.61 0.65 -11.70
N ARG A 246 15.76 1.27 -12.04
CA ARG A 246 16.92 0.57 -12.62
C ARG A 246 17.50 -0.46 -11.64
N LYS A 247 17.66 -0.06 -10.37
CA LYS A 247 18.13 -0.94 -9.29
C LYS A 247 17.21 -2.16 -9.10
N TYR A 248 15.90 -1.94 -9.02
CA TYR A 248 14.95 -3.02 -8.76
C TYR A 248 14.71 -3.92 -9.97
N ALA A 249 14.79 -3.40 -11.20
CA ALA A 249 14.78 -4.25 -12.39
C ALA A 249 15.92 -5.29 -12.33
N LYS A 250 17.14 -4.86 -11.97
CA LYS A 250 18.28 -5.77 -11.76
C LYS A 250 18.02 -6.77 -10.63
N PHE A 251 17.50 -6.30 -9.48
CA PHE A 251 17.15 -7.16 -8.34
C PHE A 251 16.17 -8.28 -8.73
N PHE A 252 15.16 -7.98 -9.56
CA PHE A 252 14.18 -8.98 -10.01
C PHE A 252 14.64 -9.81 -11.22
N GLY A 253 15.84 -9.55 -11.75
CA GLY A 253 16.36 -10.18 -12.98
C GLY A 253 15.50 -9.83 -14.21
N LYS A 254 15.05 -8.57 -14.29
CA LYS A 254 14.19 -8.08 -15.38
C LYS A 254 15.00 -7.22 -16.33
N ASN A 255 14.74 -7.41 -17.62
CA ASN A 255 15.24 -6.50 -18.64
C ASN A 255 14.44 -5.21 -18.55
N LEU A 256 15.13 -4.12 -18.24
CA LEU A 256 14.55 -2.79 -18.23
C LEU A 256 14.76 -2.15 -19.60
N ASP A 257 13.66 -1.75 -20.21
CA ASP A 257 13.68 -0.86 -21.37
C ASP A 257 13.86 0.58 -20.86
N GLU A 258 15.01 1.18 -21.20
CA GLU A 258 15.37 2.52 -20.76
C GLU A 258 14.51 3.60 -21.42
N GLU A 259 14.13 3.44 -22.69
CA GLU A 259 13.23 4.36 -23.38
C GLU A 259 11.84 4.35 -22.73
N LYS A 260 11.32 3.16 -22.44
CA LYS A 260 10.08 3.00 -21.69
C LYS A 260 10.15 3.65 -20.31
N LEU A 261 11.27 3.50 -19.59
CA LEU A 261 11.44 4.11 -18.28
C LEU A 261 11.42 5.65 -18.38
N LEU A 262 12.15 6.23 -19.34
CA LEU A 262 12.17 7.68 -19.58
C LEU A 262 10.77 8.20 -19.91
N ASN A 263 10.01 7.49 -20.73
CA ASN A 263 8.61 7.82 -21.03
C ASN A 263 7.69 7.76 -19.80
N LEU A 264 8.09 7.03 -18.75
CA LEU A 264 7.37 6.95 -17.48
C LEU A 264 7.83 7.99 -16.45
N GLU A 265 8.82 8.83 -16.72
CA GLU A 265 9.44 9.71 -15.72
C GLU A 265 8.42 10.64 -15.04
N ILE A 266 7.60 11.33 -15.82
CA ILE A 266 6.55 12.22 -15.30
C ILE A 266 5.59 11.43 -14.41
N TYR A 267 5.18 10.25 -14.87
CA TYR A 267 4.31 9.37 -14.11
C TYR A 267 4.97 8.95 -12.78
N LEU A 268 6.23 8.54 -12.79
CA LEU A 268 6.91 8.05 -11.60
C LEU A 268 7.20 9.16 -10.57
N LYS A 269 7.47 10.38 -11.04
CA LYS A 269 7.75 11.55 -10.20
C LYS A 269 6.50 12.21 -9.63
N GLU A 270 5.33 11.90 -10.16
CA GLU A 270 4.08 12.50 -9.70
C GLU A 270 3.61 11.94 -8.34
N LYS A 271 3.09 12.84 -7.51
CA LYS A 271 2.38 12.51 -6.27
C LYS A 271 1.04 11.83 -6.58
N LYS A 272 0.98 10.50 -6.42
CA LYS A 272 -0.23 9.68 -6.71
C LYS A 272 -1.39 9.85 -5.74
N ILE A 273 -1.13 10.33 -4.53
CA ILE A 273 -2.17 10.61 -3.53
C ILE A 273 -2.04 12.07 -3.15
N THR A 274 -2.91 12.91 -3.70
CA THR A 274 -2.98 14.33 -3.40
C THR A 274 -3.94 14.60 -2.23
N GLU A 275 -3.86 15.82 -1.71
CA GLU A 275 -4.79 16.38 -0.74
C GLU A 275 -6.24 16.46 -1.26
N LEU A 276 -6.45 16.34 -2.58
CA LEU A 276 -7.78 16.34 -3.22
C LEU A 276 -8.34 14.94 -3.50
N ARG A 277 -7.66 13.85 -3.08
CA ARG A 277 -8.06 12.45 -3.37
C ARG A 277 -9.53 12.09 -3.09
N HIS A 278 -10.16 12.73 -2.11
CA HIS A 278 -11.56 12.46 -1.75
C HIS A 278 -12.54 13.49 -2.34
N ASN A 279 -12.00 14.57 -2.90
CA ASN A 279 -12.78 15.66 -3.50
C ASN A 279 -12.93 15.47 -5.01
N ILE A 280 -11.96 14.82 -5.67
CA ILE A 280 -11.98 14.47 -7.09
C ILE A 280 -11.53 13.00 -7.28
N PRO A 281 -11.93 12.29 -8.36
CA PRO A 281 -12.63 12.80 -9.54
C PRO A 281 -14.11 13.12 -9.30
N LEU A 282 -14.63 14.08 -10.06
CA LEU A 282 -16.06 14.42 -10.15
C LEU A 282 -16.44 14.61 -11.63
N THR A 283 -17.71 14.44 -11.96
CA THR A 283 -18.25 14.62 -13.31
C THR A 283 -19.38 15.63 -13.28
N LEU A 284 -19.23 16.73 -14.00
CA LEU A 284 -20.34 17.65 -14.29
C LEU A 284 -21.16 17.05 -15.43
N GLU A 285 -22.43 16.78 -15.16
CA GLU A 285 -23.38 16.28 -16.18
C GLU A 285 -24.24 17.42 -16.72
N LEU A 286 -24.27 17.53 -18.05
CA LEU A 286 -25.00 18.53 -18.82
C LEU A 286 -25.92 17.81 -19.81
N GLY A 287 -26.86 17.01 -19.29
CA GLY A 287 -27.64 16.08 -20.10
C GLY A 287 -26.78 14.91 -20.58
N SER A 288 -26.60 14.77 -21.89
CA SER A 288 -25.73 13.72 -22.46
C SER A 288 -24.24 14.06 -22.46
N ILE A 289 -23.88 15.33 -22.20
CA ILE A 289 -22.50 15.82 -22.18
C ILE A 289 -21.91 15.63 -20.78
N GLN A 290 -20.70 15.09 -20.70
CA GLN A 290 -19.98 14.90 -19.44
C GLN A 290 -18.64 15.64 -19.43
N ILE A 291 -18.40 16.43 -18.38
CA ILE A 291 -17.11 17.08 -18.12
C ILE A 291 -16.49 16.46 -16.87
N HIS A 292 -15.36 15.79 -17.02
CA HIS A 292 -14.67 15.17 -15.89
C HIS A 292 -13.63 16.09 -15.29
N LEU A 293 -13.81 16.43 -14.02
CA LEU A 293 -12.82 17.05 -13.17
C LEU A 293 -11.97 15.95 -12.50
N CYS A 294 -10.73 15.78 -12.93
CA CYS A 294 -9.84 14.73 -12.42
C CYS A 294 -8.39 15.21 -12.29
N LEU A 295 -7.48 14.35 -11.81
CA LEU A 295 -6.05 14.63 -11.90
C LEU A 295 -5.61 14.66 -13.37
N LYS A 296 -4.58 15.44 -13.70
CA LYS A 296 -4.09 15.58 -15.10
C LYS A 296 -3.76 14.26 -15.77
N ASN A 297 -3.22 13.31 -15.03
CA ASN A 297 -2.81 12.01 -15.56
C ASN A 297 -3.90 10.94 -15.47
N ASP A 298 -5.06 11.24 -14.88
CA ASP A 298 -6.23 10.36 -14.93
C ASP A 298 -6.98 10.55 -16.26
N LYS A 299 -7.80 9.57 -16.66
CA LYS A 299 -8.60 9.61 -17.90
C LYS A 299 -7.76 9.98 -19.13
N ALA A 300 -6.72 9.19 -19.40
CA ALA A 300 -5.77 9.43 -20.48
C ALA A 300 -6.40 9.36 -21.88
N GLU A 301 -7.55 8.69 -22.00
CA GLU A 301 -8.37 8.57 -23.21
C GLU A 301 -9.11 9.87 -23.58
N LEU A 302 -9.28 10.80 -22.63
CA LEU A 302 -10.00 12.04 -22.83
C LEU A 302 -9.07 13.23 -23.04
N LYS A 303 -9.54 14.22 -23.81
CA LYS A 303 -8.77 15.42 -24.08
C LYS A 303 -8.97 16.45 -22.97
N ASP A 304 -7.87 17.10 -22.57
CA ASP A 304 -7.87 18.22 -21.62
C ASP A 304 -8.32 19.51 -22.31
N TYR A 305 -9.41 20.09 -21.79
CA TYR A 305 -10.00 21.36 -22.23
C TYR A 305 -9.98 22.41 -21.12
N THR A 306 -9.16 22.26 -20.08
CA THR A 306 -9.12 23.15 -18.92
C THR A 306 -9.02 24.63 -19.30
N LYS A 307 -8.19 24.96 -20.31
CA LYS A 307 -7.99 26.34 -20.81
C LYS A 307 -9.23 26.94 -21.50
N GLU A 308 -10.16 26.12 -21.95
CA GLU A 308 -11.43 26.59 -22.54
C GLU A 308 -12.40 27.05 -21.45
N PHE A 309 -12.27 26.51 -20.23
CA PHE A 309 -13.15 26.82 -19.12
C PHE A 309 -12.53 27.83 -18.15
N SER A 310 -11.20 27.84 -17.98
CA SER A 310 -10.52 28.72 -17.05
C SER A 310 -9.21 29.29 -17.59
N ASN A 311 -9.07 30.61 -17.48
CA ASN A 311 -7.84 31.36 -17.78
C ASN A 311 -7.08 31.77 -16.51
N GLN A 312 -7.45 31.22 -15.35
CA GLN A 312 -6.84 31.59 -14.09
C GLN A 312 -5.46 30.95 -13.92
N GLU A 313 -4.56 31.62 -13.19
CA GLU A 313 -3.26 31.09 -12.83
C GLU A 313 -3.29 30.55 -11.39
N LEU A 314 -4.05 29.47 -11.18
CA LEU A 314 -4.16 28.79 -9.88
C LEU A 314 -3.26 27.57 -9.82
N GLU A 315 -2.58 27.33 -8.70
CA GLU A 315 -1.70 26.15 -8.61
C GLU A 315 -2.48 24.83 -8.59
N THR A 316 -3.77 24.80 -8.22
CA THR A 316 -4.63 23.61 -8.40
C THR A 316 -4.68 23.19 -9.88
N LEU A 317 -4.65 24.15 -10.82
CA LEU A 317 -4.64 23.87 -12.26
C LEU A 317 -3.31 23.25 -12.74
N ASN A 318 -2.28 23.17 -11.89
CA ASN A 318 -1.10 22.34 -12.15
C ASN A 318 -1.36 20.86 -11.88
N ILE A 319 -2.39 20.53 -11.10
CA ILE A 319 -2.69 19.18 -10.58
C ILE A 319 -3.92 18.57 -11.27
N ILE A 320 -4.93 19.38 -11.55
CA ILE A 320 -6.22 18.93 -12.11
C ILE A 320 -6.33 19.19 -13.62
N ALA A 321 -7.28 18.52 -14.25
CA ALA A 321 -7.76 18.78 -15.60
C ALA A 321 -9.29 18.68 -15.68
N LEU A 322 -9.88 19.44 -16.61
CA LEU A 322 -11.24 19.29 -17.10
C LEU A 322 -11.20 18.54 -18.43
N LYS A 323 -11.60 17.27 -18.42
CA LYS A 323 -11.50 16.37 -19.57
C LYS A 323 -12.86 15.92 -20.09
N MET A 324 -12.98 15.79 -21.40
CA MET A 324 -14.17 15.26 -22.08
C MET A 324 -13.81 14.67 -23.44
N SER A 325 -14.77 14.00 -24.09
CA SER A 325 -14.60 13.53 -25.47
C SER A 325 -14.55 14.70 -26.45
N LYS A 326 -14.03 14.49 -27.67
CA LYS A 326 -14.03 15.53 -28.70
C LYS A 326 -15.45 15.84 -29.18
N GLU A 327 -16.29 14.83 -29.16
CA GLU A 327 -17.69 14.85 -29.57
C GLU A 327 -18.51 15.69 -28.59
N ASP A 328 -18.33 15.47 -27.28
CA ASP A 328 -18.96 16.26 -26.21
C ASP A 328 -18.56 17.73 -26.28
N PHE A 329 -17.26 18.00 -26.46
CA PHE A 329 -16.80 19.38 -26.58
C PHE A 329 -17.41 20.09 -27.79
N LYS A 330 -17.50 19.40 -28.94
CA LYS A 330 -18.15 19.94 -30.14
C LYS A 330 -19.65 20.18 -29.92
N ALA A 331 -20.33 19.27 -29.23
CA ALA A 331 -21.75 19.43 -28.89
C ALA A 331 -21.95 20.62 -27.95
N LEU A 332 -21.12 20.74 -26.92
CA LEU A 332 -21.18 21.84 -25.95
C LEU A 332 -20.93 23.20 -26.63
N LYS A 333 -19.92 23.31 -27.50
CA LYS A 333 -19.62 24.56 -28.22
C LYS A 333 -20.72 25.00 -29.18
N LYS A 334 -21.63 24.11 -29.62
CA LYS A 334 -22.79 24.48 -30.45
C LYS A 334 -23.89 25.15 -29.64
N ASP A 335 -23.97 24.88 -28.35
CA ASP A 335 -24.88 25.54 -27.42
C ASP A 335 -24.10 26.61 -26.65
N GLU A 336 -24.00 27.80 -27.24
CA GLU A 336 -23.23 28.91 -26.66
C GLU A 336 -23.71 29.28 -25.25
N LYS A 337 -25.02 29.18 -25.00
CA LYS A 337 -25.59 29.48 -23.68
C LYS A 337 -25.10 28.47 -22.64
N LEU A 338 -25.25 27.18 -22.94
CA LEU A 338 -24.81 26.11 -22.03
C LEU A 338 -23.29 26.13 -21.83
N PHE A 339 -22.50 26.40 -22.89
CA PHE A 339 -21.05 26.54 -22.79
C PHE A 339 -20.66 27.69 -21.83
N ASN A 340 -21.27 28.86 -21.99
CA ASN A 340 -21.00 30.03 -21.14
C ASN A 340 -21.42 29.79 -19.68
N GLU A 341 -22.59 29.18 -19.44
CA GLU A 341 -23.05 28.82 -18.10
C GLU A 341 -22.09 27.83 -17.43
N SER A 342 -21.62 26.83 -18.19
CA SER A 342 -20.64 25.84 -17.72
C SER A 342 -19.29 26.49 -17.40
N GLN A 343 -18.85 27.43 -18.23
CA GLN A 343 -17.61 28.18 -18.01
C GLN A 343 -17.66 29.01 -16.73
N ILE A 344 -18.76 29.74 -16.49
CA ILE A 344 -18.94 30.54 -15.27
C ILE A 344 -18.97 29.64 -14.04
N TYR A 345 -19.76 28.55 -14.08
CA TYR A 345 -19.89 27.63 -12.96
C TYR A 345 -18.56 26.94 -12.62
N LEU A 346 -17.87 26.40 -13.62
CA LEU A 346 -16.59 25.68 -13.43
C LEU A 346 -15.46 26.60 -12.96
N ASN A 347 -15.40 27.85 -13.41
CA ASN A 347 -14.44 28.82 -12.86
C ASN A 347 -14.62 29.00 -11.35
N LYS A 348 -15.86 29.26 -10.92
CA LYS A 348 -16.18 29.37 -9.49
C LYS A 348 -15.90 28.08 -8.73
N PHE A 349 -16.14 26.93 -9.36
CA PHE A 349 -15.84 25.62 -8.79
C PHE A 349 -14.34 25.46 -8.52
N ILE A 350 -13.50 25.78 -9.51
CA ILE A 350 -12.04 25.68 -9.40
C ILE A 350 -11.51 26.61 -8.31
N GLU A 351 -12.03 27.84 -8.19
CA GLU A 351 -11.66 28.77 -7.11
C GLU A 351 -11.96 28.21 -5.72
N LYS A 352 -13.15 27.63 -5.53
CA LYS A 352 -13.52 26.99 -4.26
C LYS A 352 -12.66 25.75 -3.98
N LEU A 353 -12.34 24.97 -5.00
CA LEU A 353 -11.45 23.81 -4.89
C LEU A 353 -10.02 24.23 -4.51
N GLU A 354 -9.50 25.31 -5.08
CA GLU A 354 -8.20 25.90 -4.72
C GLU A 354 -8.15 26.33 -3.26
N ASN A 355 -9.20 27.03 -2.79
CA ASN A 355 -9.29 27.45 -1.39
C ASN A 355 -9.36 26.24 -0.44
N LEU A 356 -10.12 25.20 -0.81
CA LEU A 356 -10.19 23.96 -0.05
C LEU A 356 -8.84 23.26 0.01
N ARG A 357 -8.13 23.17 -1.13
CA ARG A 357 -6.78 22.60 -1.22
C ARG A 357 -5.80 23.32 -0.28
N LYS A 358 -5.73 24.65 -0.37
CA LYS A 358 -4.89 25.50 0.50
C LYS A 358 -5.22 25.32 1.98
N THR A 359 -6.50 25.18 2.29
CA THR A 359 -6.95 24.91 3.67
C THR A 359 -6.44 23.54 4.16
N TYR A 360 -6.51 22.50 3.32
CA TYR A 360 -5.91 21.21 3.66
C TYR A 360 -4.39 21.32 3.85
N GLU A 361 -3.66 21.96 2.94
CA GLU A 361 -2.21 22.11 3.07
C GLU A 361 -1.80 22.84 4.35
N LYS A 362 -2.57 23.87 4.75
CA LYS A 362 -2.34 24.61 6.00
C LYS A 362 -2.64 23.77 7.25
N THR A 363 -3.66 22.92 7.20
CA THR A 363 -4.14 22.14 8.36
C THR A 363 -3.46 20.79 8.52
N TYR A 364 -2.81 20.28 7.46
CA TYR A 364 -2.17 18.97 7.51
C TYR A 364 -1.06 18.90 8.53
N ALA A 365 -1.10 17.85 9.33
CA ALA A 365 -0.06 17.58 10.30
C ALA A 365 1.29 17.39 9.60
N LYS A 366 2.33 17.95 10.20
CA LYS A 366 3.74 17.74 9.86
C LYS A 366 4.34 16.73 10.83
N GLU A 367 5.48 16.18 10.47
CA GLU A 367 6.23 15.29 11.36
C GLU A 367 6.63 16.00 12.66
N GLU A 368 6.91 17.30 12.60
CA GLU A 368 7.13 18.16 13.78
C GLU A 368 5.95 18.15 14.76
N ASP A 369 4.70 18.16 14.27
CA ASP A 369 3.51 18.15 15.13
C ASP A 369 3.36 16.80 15.85
N VAL A 370 3.65 15.70 15.14
CA VAL A 370 3.69 14.36 15.74
C VAL A 370 4.78 14.25 16.81
N LEU A 371 5.96 14.84 16.56
CA LEU A 371 7.05 14.88 17.55
C LEU A 371 6.69 15.76 18.75
N ALA A 372 6.02 16.90 18.54
CA ALA A 372 5.56 17.78 19.61
C ALA A 372 4.57 17.04 20.50
N TYR A 373 3.61 16.31 19.91
CA TYR A 373 2.72 15.42 20.66
C TYR A 373 3.52 14.40 21.48
N LEU A 374 4.43 13.64 20.87
CA LEU A 374 5.20 12.61 21.60
C LEU A 374 6.12 13.20 22.69
N LYS A 375 6.50 14.47 22.58
CA LYS A 375 7.24 15.18 23.62
C LYS A 375 6.34 15.56 24.81
N SER A 376 5.08 15.88 24.58
CA SER A 376 4.11 16.23 25.64
C SER A 376 3.51 15.00 26.32
N TYR A 377 3.33 13.90 25.58
CA TYR A 377 2.65 12.69 26.05
C TYR A 377 3.65 11.54 26.29
N LYS A 378 4.33 11.58 27.45
CA LYS A 378 5.41 10.63 27.84
C LYS A 378 5.00 9.16 27.73
N THR A 379 3.80 8.80 28.18
CA THR A 379 3.32 7.41 28.20
C THR A 379 3.22 6.83 26.78
N GLU A 380 2.64 7.58 25.86
CA GLU A 380 2.48 7.23 24.45
C GLU A 380 3.83 7.16 23.74
N ALA A 381 4.75 8.08 24.06
CA ALA A 381 6.10 8.07 23.53
C ALA A 381 6.88 6.82 23.94
N LEU A 382 6.89 6.49 25.23
CA LEU A 382 7.58 5.28 25.72
C LEU A 382 6.93 4.00 25.20
N MET A 383 5.61 4.01 25.01
CA MET A 383 4.89 2.90 24.38
C MET A 383 5.33 2.69 22.93
N LEU A 384 5.43 3.76 22.14
CA LEU A 384 5.94 3.70 20.77
C LEU A 384 7.40 3.25 20.75
N LYS A 385 8.24 3.82 21.63
CA LYS A 385 9.66 3.45 21.73
C LYS A 385 9.85 1.96 21.97
N LYS A 386 9.11 1.37 22.93
CA LYS A 386 9.17 -0.07 23.20
C LYS A 386 8.87 -0.92 21.97
N ILE A 387 7.94 -0.49 21.12
CA ILE A 387 7.62 -1.18 19.86
C ILE A 387 8.80 -1.04 18.88
N LEU A 388 9.29 0.17 18.67
CA LEU A 388 10.33 0.45 17.69
C LEU A 388 11.69 -0.14 18.07
N ASP A 389 12.05 -0.16 19.36
CA ASP A 389 13.30 -0.76 19.85
C ASP A 389 13.38 -2.24 19.48
N LYS A 390 12.26 -2.97 19.62
CA LYS A 390 12.13 -4.37 19.19
C LYS A 390 12.10 -4.49 17.67
N GLU A 391 11.24 -3.72 17.01
CA GLU A 391 10.91 -3.97 15.62
C GLU A 391 11.91 -3.38 14.62
N LEU A 392 12.83 -2.52 15.06
CA LEU A 392 13.90 -1.99 14.22
C LEU A 392 15.23 -2.74 14.40
N THR A 393 15.35 -3.67 15.36
CA THR A 393 16.61 -4.38 15.64
C THR A 393 17.23 -5.02 14.39
N HIS A 394 16.44 -5.74 13.58
CA HIS A 394 16.98 -6.42 12.39
C HIS A 394 17.44 -5.42 11.32
N ILE A 395 16.68 -4.32 11.12
CA ILE A 395 17.05 -3.27 10.15
C ILE A 395 18.33 -2.57 10.62
N LYS A 396 18.44 -2.21 11.91
CA LYS A 396 19.64 -1.58 12.48
C LYS A 396 20.89 -2.46 12.29
N ALA A 397 20.76 -3.77 12.43
CA ALA A 397 21.88 -4.71 12.28
C ALA A 397 22.31 -4.92 10.82
N ASN A 398 21.36 -4.94 9.87
CA ASN A 398 21.64 -5.34 8.48
C ASN A 398 21.67 -4.18 7.48
N ARG A 399 20.95 -3.09 7.77
CA ARG A 399 20.81 -1.89 6.94
C ARG A 399 20.76 -0.63 7.83
N PRO A 400 21.81 -0.37 8.63
CA PRO A 400 21.87 0.82 9.48
C PRO A 400 21.78 2.11 8.67
N ASP A 401 22.23 2.10 7.40
CA ASP A 401 22.11 3.21 6.46
C ASP A 401 20.66 3.69 6.29
N ILE A 402 19.69 2.78 6.24
CA ILE A 402 18.26 3.13 6.16
C ILE A 402 17.82 3.87 7.42
N VAL A 403 18.06 3.30 8.61
CA VAL A 403 17.64 3.90 9.89
C VAL A 403 18.37 5.23 10.12
N ASN A 404 19.63 5.33 9.69
CA ASN A 404 20.42 6.55 9.72
C ASN A 404 19.91 7.62 8.75
N SER A 405 19.12 7.27 7.73
CA SER A 405 18.47 8.27 6.87
C SER A 405 17.21 8.89 7.50
N TRP A 406 16.63 8.25 8.53
CA TRP A 406 15.34 8.65 9.11
C TRP A 406 15.48 9.84 10.07
N LYS A 407 15.40 11.04 9.51
CA LYS A 407 15.52 12.31 10.23
C LYS A 407 14.59 12.41 11.45
N TYR A 408 13.33 12.01 11.31
CA TYR A 408 12.33 12.23 12.35
C TYR A 408 12.38 11.16 13.43
N TYR A 409 12.68 9.91 13.05
CA TYR A 409 12.96 8.86 14.02
C TYR A 409 14.13 9.21 14.97
N LYS A 410 15.22 9.79 14.45
CA LYS A 410 16.32 10.25 15.32
C LYS A 410 15.91 11.36 16.29
N LYS A 411 15.05 12.29 15.85
CA LYS A 411 14.50 13.32 16.75
C LYS A 411 13.64 12.68 17.84
N PHE A 412 12.86 11.65 17.49
CA PHE A 412 12.05 10.90 18.44
C PHE A 412 12.90 10.17 19.49
N GLU A 413 13.98 9.50 19.10
CA GLU A 413 14.90 8.86 20.07
C GLU A 413 15.43 9.87 21.09
N LYS A 414 15.87 11.06 20.64
CA LYS A 414 16.30 12.16 21.53
C LYS A 414 15.22 12.70 22.46
N ILE A 415 13.94 12.59 22.08
CA ILE A 415 12.83 12.93 22.97
C ILE A 415 12.73 11.88 24.07
N CYS A 416 12.80 10.60 23.72
CA CYS A 416 12.71 9.51 24.68
C CYS A 416 13.90 9.45 25.65
N GLU A 417 15.10 9.83 25.21
CA GLU A 417 16.29 9.96 26.08
C GLU A 417 16.06 10.94 27.24
N LYS A 418 15.16 11.92 27.10
CA LYS A 418 14.84 12.89 28.16
C LYS A 418 13.77 12.39 29.14
N PHE A 419 13.16 11.24 28.87
CA PHE A 419 12.13 10.63 29.71
C PHE A 419 12.66 9.52 30.62
N LEU A 420 13.83 8.98 30.26
CA LEU A 420 14.64 8.04 31.03
C LEU A 420 15.60 8.84 31.90
#